data_AF-A0A938AWM4-F1
#
_entry.id   AF-A0A938AWM4-F1
#
_cell.length_a   1.000
_cell.length_b   1.000
_cell.length_c   1.000
_cell.angle_alpha   90.00
_cell.angle_beta   90.00
_cell.angle_gamma   90.00
#
_symmetry.space_group_name_H-M   'P 1'
#
loop_
_entity.id
_entity.type
_entity.pdbx_description
1 polymer ?
#
loop_
_entity_poly.entity_id
_entity_poly.type
_entity_poly.pdbx_seq_one_letter_code
_entity_poly.pdbx_strand_id
1 'polypeptide(L)'
;PIENYRWLVHRLVQIANIMDALYREYAPRPFLSAIIDDCIERAQDVRDWNYMPDYRDIDLFGLNTVADSIAAVKKLVFDDKKVTMEKLVEALKTNWQGYEDIRKLCLEAPKFGNDDDYVDLISREVGKRLSEETKKCKTNWGGPVVIDGTAATAWWSFGRVCAATPDGRTNGDPFNDGTISPMAGADKKGPTAVLKSVAKVDPLASWNQLFNQTFMPQYLTGHNAESFAQYLKTFGDLGIHHIQFTTVGRDTLEDAQKHPEKYPNLMVRVAGFAAYFIDLDKKIQDSIIARTPQCL
;
A
#
# COMPACT_ATOMS: atom_id res chain seq x y z
N PRO A 1 -7.70 5.76 -16.01
CA PRO A 1 -7.15 5.89 -14.64
C PRO A 1 -6.37 7.20 -14.40
N ILE A 2 -5.36 7.50 -15.23
CA ILE A 2 -4.46 8.64 -14.98
C ILE A 2 -5.13 10.02 -15.06
N GLU A 3 -6.12 10.20 -15.94
CA GLU A 3 -6.87 11.47 -16.05
C GLU A 3 -7.72 11.76 -14.81
N ASN A 4 -8.40 10.74 -14.28
CA ASN A 4 -9.14 10.86 -13.01
C ASN A 4 -8.18 11.15 -11.85
N TYR A 5 -7.02 10.48 -11.81
CA TYR A 5 -6.00 10.74 -10.80
C TYR A 5 -5.46 12.18 -10.89
N ARG A 6 -5.14 12.68 -12.09
CA ARG A 6 -4.76 14.07 -12.32
C ARG A 6 -5.79 15.02 -11.72
N TRP A 7 -7.06 14.83 -12.04
CA TRP A 7 -8.10 15.71 -11.50
C TRP A 7 -8.15 15.67 -9.97
N LEU A 8 -8.08 14.47 -9.37
CA LEU A 8 -8.11 14.30 -7.91
C LEU A 8 -6.89 14.91 -7.22
N VAL A 9 -5.68 14.60 -7.67
CA VAL A 9 -4.44 15.02 -7.02
C VAL A 9 -4.29 16.54 -7.05
N HIS A 10 -4.64 17.19 -8.16
CA HIS A 10 -4.62 18.65 -8.26
C HIS A 10 -5.61 19.31 -7.29
N ARG A 11 -6.80 18.73 -7.11
CA ARG A 11 -7.79 19.21 -6.13
C ARG A 11 -7.33 19.01 -4.69
N LEU A 12 -6.76 17.84 -4.38
CA LEU A 12 -6.23 17.54 -3.05
C LEU A 12 -5.09 18.51 -2.68
N VAL A 13 -4.15 18.76 -3.59
CA VAL A 13 -3.06 19.73 -3.34
C VAL A 13 -3.61 21.15 -3.19
N GLN A 14 -4.63 21.53 -3.95
CA GLN A 14 -5.28 22.84 -3.77
C GLN A 14 -5.86 22.99 -2.36
N ILE A 15 -6.55 21.96 -1.85
CA ILE A 15 -7.09 21.95 -0.48
C ILE A 15 -5.97 22.00 0.54
N ALA A 16 -4.93 21.19 0.38
CA ALA A 16 -3.76 21.17 1.27
C ALA A 16 -3.07 22.54 1.33
N ASN A 17 -2.90 23.22 0.19
CA ASN A 17 -2.33 24.56 0.14
C ASN A 17 -3.19 25.59 0.88
N ILE A 18 -4.52 25.51 0.79
CA ILE A 18 -5.41 26.38 1.58
C ILE A 18 -5.24 26.09 3.07
N MET A 19 -5.20 24.82 3.45
CA MET A 19 -4.98 24.42 4.84
C MET A 19 -3.63 24.93 5.37
N ASP A 20 -2.56 24.80 4.60
CA ASP A 20 -1.23 25.30 4.95
C ASP A 20 -1.23 26.82 5.16
N ALA A 21 -1.96 27.58 4.32
CA ALA A 21 -2.08 29.03 4.50
C ALA A 21 -2.79 29.38 5.82
N LEU A 22 -3.92 28.74 6.12
CA LEU A 22 -4.64 28.91 7.39
C LEU A 22 -3.78 28.49 8.58
N TYR A 23 -3.02 27.42 8.42
CA TYR A 23 -2.14 26.89 9.44
C TYR A 23 -0.98 27.83 9.77
N ARG A 24 -0.45 28.56 8.80
CA ARG A 24 0.57 29.60 9.06
C ARG A 24 -0.02 30.77 9.84
N GLU A 25 -1.24 31.19 9.50
CA GLU A 25 -1.90 32.34 10.13
C GLU A 25 -2.37 32.04 11.56
N TYR A 26 -3.04 30.90 11.76
CA TYR A 26 -3.80 30.64 12.99
C TYR A 26 -3.14 29.63 13.93
N ALA A 27 -2.10 28.93 13.52
CA ALA A 27 -1.49 27.87 14.33
C ALA A 27 0.06 27.84 14.24
N PRO A 28 0.75 28.96 14.54
CA PRO A 28 2.21 28.96 14.64
C PRO A 28 2.68 27.97 15.72
N ARG A 29 3.90 27.47 15.59
CA ARG A 29 4.49 26.45 16.48
C ARG A 29 5.80 26.95 17.11
N PRO A 30 5.76 27.97 18.00
CA PRO A 30 6.97 28.60 18.55
C PRO A 30 7.93 27.63 19.24
N PHE A 31 7.40 26.62 19.96
CA PHE A 31 8.23 25.61 20.60
C PHE A 31 8.97 24.73 19.57
N LEU A 32 8.28 24.31 18.50
CA LEU A 32 8.92 23.53 17.43
C LEU A 32 9.94 24.40 16.68
N SER A 33 9.59 25.65 16.40
CA SER A 33 10.48 26.62 15.76
C SER A 33 11.76 26.86 16.55
N ALA A 34 11.73 26.76 17.89
CA ALA A 34 12.93 26.90 18.71
C ALA A 34 13.94 25.73 18.60
N ILE A 35 13.52 24.60 18.01
CA ILE A 35 14.34 23.38 17.90
C ILE A 35 14.54 22.91 16.45
N ILE A 36 14.12 23.70 15.47
CA ILE A 36 14.31 23.43 14.03
C ILE A 36 15.32 24.42 13.49
N ASP A 37 16.32 23.93 12.74
CA ASP A 37 17.41 24.78 12.28
C ASP A 37 16.90 25.96 11.44
N ASP A 38 17.65 27.06 11.53
CA ASP A 38 17.44 28.35 10.87
C ASP A 38 16.19 29.13 11.32
N CYS A 39 15.24 28.54 12.07
CA CYS A 39 14.04 29.27 12.51
C CYS A 39 14.38 30.45 13.44
N ILE A 40 15.32 30.26 14.37
CA ILE A 40 15.77 31.31 15.31
C ILE A 40 16.56 32.37 14.55
N GLU A 41 17.54 31.98 13.74
CA GLU A 41 18.39 32.86 12.96
C GLU A 41 17.58 33.71 11.97
N ARG A 42 16.49 33.14 11.42
CA ARG A 42 15.56 33.82 10.51
C ARG A 42 14.49 34.62 11.22
N ALA A 43 14.31 34.45 12.53
CA ALA A 43 13.17 34.95 13.29
C ALA A 43 11.82 34.58 12.63
N GLN A 44 11.69 33.33 12.18
CA GLN A 44 10.51 32.82 11.50
C GLN A 44 9.96 31.58 12.20
N ASP A 45 8.63 31.42 12.20
CA ASP A 45 8.03 30.15 12.57
C ASP A 45 8.41 29.06 11.54
N VAL A 46 8.53 27.80 11.97
CA VAL A 46 8.83 26.67 11.10
C VAL A 46 7.84 26.53 9.94
N ARG A 47 6.58 26.96 10.13
CA ARG A 47 5.58 26.97 9.06
C ARG A 47 5.83 28.07 8.03
N ASP A 48 6.51 29.16 8.37
CA ASP A 48 6.91 30.18 7.40
C ASP A 48 8.25 29.87 6.75
N TRP A 49 9.22 29.39 7.54
CA TRP A 49 10.53 28.97 7.05
C TRP A 49 10.39 27.81 6.05
N ASN A 50 9.55 26.82 6.35
CA ASN A 50 9.42 25.59 5.55
C ASN A 50 10.76 24.82 5.46
N TYR A 51 11.26 24.38 6.61
CA TYR A 51 12.54 23.68 6.82
C TYR A 51 12.87 22.55 5.82
N MET A 52 11.87 21.86 5.28
CA MET A 52 12.05 20.84 4.24
C MET A 52 11.21 21.18 3.00
N PRO A 53 11.64 22.16 2.19
CA PRO A 53 10.79 22.70 1.13
C PRO A 53 10.56 21.72 -0.03
N ASP A 54 11.45 20.75 -0.18
CA ASP A 54 11.37 19.70 -1.20
C ASP A 54 10.53 18.50 -0.77
N TYR A 55 10.02 18.48 0.47
CA TYR A 55 9.21 17.40 1.02
C TYR A 55 7.79 17.86 1.38
N ARG A 56 6.88 17.60 0.46
CA ARG A 56 5.43 17.54 0.70
C ARG A 56 4.85 16.37 -0.03
N ASP A 57 4.11 15.52 0.67
CA ASP A 57 3.69 14.24 0.15
C ASP A 57 2.17 14.11 0.02
N ILE A 58 1.77 13.13 -0.81
CA ILE A 58 0.44 12.53 -0.82
C ILE A 58 0.62 11.03 -0.66
N ASP A 59 -0.06 10.47 0.34
CA ASP A 59 -0.08 9.03 0.57
C ASP A 59 -0.71 8.26 -0.59
N LEU A 60 0.00 7.25 -1.08
CA LEU A 60 -0.49 6.30 -2.07
C LEU A 60 -0.81 4.95 -1.42
N PHE A 61 -2.02 4.48 -1.68
CA PHE A 61 -2.51 3.15 -1.30
C PHE A 61 -3.25 2.50 -2.47
N GLY A 62 -3.36 1.17 -2.46
CA GLY A 62 -4.11 0.42 -3.48
C GLY A 62 -3.42 0.31 -4.86
N LEU A 63 -2.11 0.57 -4.95
CA LEU A 63 -1.37 0.50 -6.22
C LEU A 63 -1.50 -0.87 -6.89
N ASN A 64 -1.31 -1.95 -6.13
CA ASN A 64 -1.36 -3.31 -6.67
C ASN A 64 -2.79 -3.80 -6.87
N THR A 65 -3.76 -3.33 -6.06
CA THR A 65 -5.19 -3.52 -6.37
C THR A 65 -5.55 -2.95 -7.75
N VAL A 66 -5.03 -1.76 -8.07
CA VAL A 66 -5.22 -1.14 -9.40
C VAL A 66 -4.48 -1.92 -10.50
N ALA A 67 -3.24 -2.35 -10.25
CA ALA A 67 -2.47 -3.14 -11.21
C ALA A 67 -3.16 -4.46 -11.55
N ASP A 68 -3.59 -5.22 -10.54
CA ASP A 68 -4.32 -6.47 -10.69
C ASP A 68 -5.67 -6.25 -11.40
N SER A 69 -6.35 -5.13 -11.13
CA SER A 69 -7.60 -4.77 -11.81
C SER A 69 -7.38 -4.49 -13.30
N ILE A 70 -6.34 -3.72 -13.65
CA ILE A 70 -6.00 -3.44 -15.04
C ILE A 70 -5.57 -4.72 -15.75
N ALA A 71 -4.79 -5.59 -15.10
CA ALA A 71 -4.37 -6.88 -15.63
C ALA A 71 -5.58 -7.78 -15.91
N ALA A 72 -6.53 -7.88 -14.98
CA ALA A 72 -7.76 -8.66 -15.15
C ALA A 72 -8.61 -8.14 -16.33
N VAL A 73 -8.82 -6.82 -16.41
CA VAL A 73 -9.56 -6.19 -17.53
C VAL A 73 -8.84 -6.46 -18.85
N LYS A 74 -7.53 -6.18 -18.92
CA LYS A 74 -6.73 -6.39 -20.13
C LYS A 74 -6.83 -7.84 -20.60
N LYS A 75 -6.63 -8.79 -19.67
CA LYS A 75 -6.62 -10.21 -20.01
C LYS A 75 -8.01 -10.72 -20.41
N LEU A 76 -9.01 -10.49 -19.58
CA LEU A 76 -10.31 -11.15 -19.74
C LEU A 76 -11.18 -10.48 -20.80
N VAL A 77 -11.06 -9.15 -20.97
CA VAL A 77 -11.90 -8.39 -21.91
C VAL A 77 -11.22 -8.23 -23.26
N PHE A 78 -9.92 -7.88 -23.27
CA PHE A 78 -9.24 -7.50 -24.51
C PHE A 78 -8.43 -8.63 -25.14
N ASP A 79 -7.60 -9.33 -24.34
CA ASP A 79 -6.71 -10.38 -24.86
C ASP A 79 -7.48 -11.69 -25.12
N ASP A 80 -8.08 -12.27 -24.07
CA ASP A 80 -8.75 -13.57 -24.09
C ASP A 80 -10.24 -13.45 -24.53
N LYS A 81 -10.82 -12.25 -24.46
CA LYS A 81 -12.24 -11.95 -24.80
C LYS A 81 -13.27 -12.90 -24.15
N LYS A 82 -13.00 -13.34 -22.92
CA LYS A 82 -13.88 -14.23 -22.14
C LYS A 82 -15.09 -13.49 -21.54
N VAL A 83 -14.94 -12.19 -21.30
CA VAL A 83 -15.97 -11.34 -20.67
C VAL A 83 -16.07 -10.03 -21.45
N THR A 84 -17.28 -9.54 -21.72
CA THR A 84 -17.44 -8.21 -22.34
C THR A 84 -17.31 -7.12 -21.28
N MET A 85 -16.94 -5.90 -21.68
CA MET A 85 -16.82 -4.78 -20.74
C MET A 85 -18.16 -4.51 -20.03
N GLU A 86 -19.27 -4.61 -20.75
CA GLU A 86 -20.61 -4.39 -20.22
C GLU A 86 -20.94 -5.38 -19.11
N LYS A 87 -20.70 -6.68 -19.33
CA LYS A 87 -20.92 -7.72 -18.32
C LYS A 87 -20.03 -7.55 -17.10
N LEU A 88 -18.77 -7.17 -17.29
CA LEU A 88 -17.86 -6.90 -16.18
C LEU A 88 -18.37 -5.71 -15.34
N VAL A 89 -18.81 -4.63 -15.98
CA VAL A 89 -19.38 -3.46 -15.27
C VAL A 89 -20.65 -3.83 -14.51
N GLU A 90 -21.53 -4.64 -15.08
CA GLU A 90 -22.72 -5.15 -14.39
C GLU A 90 -22.34 -5.99 -13.16
N ALA A 91 -21.39 -6.92 -13.32
CA ALA A 91 -20.89 -7.74 -12.22
C ALA A 91 -20.32 -6.89 -11.07
N LEU A 92 -19.58 -5.82 -11.38
CA LEU A 92 -19.04 -4.91 -10.35
C LEU A 92 -20.14 -4.13 -9.64
N LYS A 93 -21.16 -3.65 -10.37
CA LYS A 93 -22.30 -2.90 -9.81
C LYS A 93 -23.16 -3.75 -8.87
N THR A 94 -23.29 -5.05 -9.15
CA THR A 94 -24.03 -5.99 -8.29
C THR A 94 -23.16 -6.63 -7.21
N ASN A 95 -21.92 -6.16 -7.03
CA ASN A 95 -20.95 -6.76 -6.10
C ASN A 95 -20.81 -8.27 -6.32
N TRP A 96 -20.70 -8.68 -7.59
CA TRP A 96 -20.56 -10.05 -8.07
C TRP A 96 -21.78 -10.97 -7.91
N GLN A 97 -22.88 -10.48 -7.36
CA GLN A 97 -24.10 -11.27 -7.18
C GLN A 97 -24.64 -11.70 -8.55
N GLY A 98 -24.72 -13.03 -8.79
CA GLY A 98 -25.14 -13.62 -10.06
C GLY A 98 -24.05 -13.64 -11.14
N TYR A 99 -22.83 -13.24 -10.80
CA TYR A 99 -21.66 -13.17 -11.68
C TYR A 99 -20.42 -13.80 -11.00
N GLU A 100 -20.63 -14.82 -10.19
CA GLU A 100 -19.58 -15.51 -9.43
C GLU A 100 -18.55 -16.18 -10.35
N ASP A 101 -18.96 -16.60 -11.54
CA ASP A 101 -18.10 -17.13 -12.60
C ASP A 101 -17.13 -16.06 -13.15
N ILE A 102 -17.63 -14.85 -13.42
CA ILE A 102 -16.80 -13.71 -13.83
C ILE A 102 -15.83 -13.33 -12.72
N ARG A 103 -16.30 -13.28 -11.46
CA ARG A 103 -15.45 -13.01 -10.31
C ARG A 103 -14.32 -14.03 -10.20
N LYS A 104 -14.62 -15.32 -10.37
CA LYS A 104 -13.62 -16.39 -10.36
C LYS A 104 -12.55 -16.17 -11.44
N LEU A 105 -12.95 -15.84 -12.66
CA LEU A 105 -12.00 -15.49 -13.73
C LEU A 105 -11.12 -14.30 -13.35
N CYS A 106 -11.69 -13.27 -12.71
CA CYS A 106 -10.92 -12.11 -12.23
C CYS A 106 -9.90 -12.48 -11.15
N LEU A 107 -10.26 -13.37 -10.22
CA LEU A 107 -9.36 -13.88 -9.17
C LEU A 107 -8.23 -14.77 -9.75
N GLU A 108 -8.49 -15.47 -10.86
CA GLU A 108 -7.53 -16.33 -11.55
C GLU A 108 -6.65 -15.59 -12.58
N ALA A 109 -6.98 -14.35 -12.93
CA ALA A 109 -6.14 -13.50 -13.78
C ALA A 109 -4.77 -13.25 -13.13
N PRO A 110 -3.71 -12.92 -13.91
CA PRO A 110 -2.39 -12.60 -13.37
C PRO A 110 -2.44 -11.60 -12.22
N LYS A 111 -1.69 -11.89 -11.15
CA LYS A 111 -1.61 -11.07 -9.93
C LYS A 111 -0.19 -10.68 -9.60
N PHE A 112 -0.02 -9.45 -9.17
CA PHE A 112 1.24 -8.91 -8.68
C PHE A 112 1.82 -9.79 -7.54
N GLY A 113 3.14 -9.92 -7.48
CA GLY A 113 3.82 -10.70 -6.43
C GLY A 113 4.18 -12.14 -6.84
N ASN A 114 4.16 -12.45 -8.13
CA ASN A 114 4.39 -13.79 -8.66
C ASN A 114 5.52 -13.86 -9.71
N ASP A 115 6.38 -12.84 -9.76
CA ASP A 115 7.38 -12.63 -10.80
C ASP A 115 6.77 -12.80 -12.21
N ASP A 116 5.70 -12.05 -12.47
CA ASP A 116 4.91 -12.11 -13.70
C ASP A 116 4.86 -10.74 -14.36
N ASP A 117 5.63 -10.59 -15.43
CA ASP A 117 5.76 -9.32 -16.18
C ASP A 117 4.42 -8.80 -16.72
N TYR A 118 3.42 -9.67 -16.93
CA TYR A 118 2.11 -9.23 -17.42
C TYR A 118 1.46 -8.20 -16.49
N VAL A 119 1.62 -8.36 -15.18
CA VAL A 119 1.00 -7.52 -14.15
C VAL A 119 2.02 -6.66 -13.41
N ASP A 120 3.25 -7.15 -13.21
CA ASP A 120 4.30 -6.39 -12.53
C ASP A 120 4.66 -5.12 -13.31
N LEU A 121 4.73 -5.19 -14.64
CA LEU A 121 5.01 -4.03 -15.47
C LEU A 121 3.85 -3.03 -15.51
N ILE A 122 2.62 -3.49 -15.26
CA ILE A 122 1.46 -2.60 -15.08
C ILE A 122 1.60 -1.84 -13.76
N SER A 123 1.95 -2.50 -12.66
CA SER A 123 2.19 -1.84 -11.37
C SER A 123 3.30 -0.78 -11.49
N ARG A 124 4.43 -1.14 -12.13
CA ARG A 124 5.53 -0.21 -12.43
C ARG A 124 5.06 1.02 -13.20
N GLU A 125 4.33 0.82 -14.29
CA GLU A 125 3.89 1.92 -15.16
C GLU A 125 2.85 2.80 -14.47
N VAL A 126 1.91 2.22 -13.71
CA VAL A 126 0.95 2.98 -12.92
C VAL A 126 1.69 3.81 -11.88
N GLY A 127 2.55 3.21 -11.06
CA GLY A 127 3.30 3.91 -10.01
C GLY A 127 4.13 5.07 -10.57
N LYS A 128 4.84 4.84 -11.69
CA LYS A 128 5.60 5.88 -12.40
C LYS A 128 4.71 7.05 -12.84
N ARG A 129 3.60 6.77 -13.52
CA ARG A 129 2.70 7.83 -14.01
C ARG A 129 2.05 8.62 -12.87
N LEU A 130 1.68 7.96 -11.78
CA LEU A 130 1.15 8.63 -10.60
C LEU A 130 2.21 9.59 -10.03
N SER A 131 3.45 9.13 -9.84
CA SER A 131 4.56 9.96 -9.35
C SER A 131 4.82 11.17 -10.24
N GLU A 132 4.91 10.95 -11.56
CA GLU A 132 5.12 12.02 -12.54
C GLU A 132 3.99 13.05 -12.54
N GLU A 133 2.73 12.63 -12.37
CA GLU A 133 1.60 13.55 -12.31
C GLU A 133 1.57 14.33 -10.99
N THR A 134 1.84 13.70 -9.85
CA THR A 134 1.89 14.34 -8.53
C THR A 134 2.99 15.42 -8.46
N LYS A 135 4.17 15.14 -9.04
CA LYS A 135 5.29 16.10 -9.11
C LYS A 135 4.98 17.40 -9.87
N LYS A 136 3.90 17.42 -10.68
CA LYS A 136 3.44 18.64 -11.37
C LYS A 136 2.69 19.58 -10.44
N CYS A 137 2.10 19.07 -9.36
CA CYS A 137 1.46 19.89 -8.34
C CYS A 137 2.52 20.60 -7.50
N LYS A 138 2.21 21.82 -7.07
CA LYS A 138 3.14 22.69 -6.34
C LYS A 138 2.57 23.09 -4.99
N THR A 139 3.44 23.14 -4.00
CA THR A 139 3.15 23.64 -2.66
C THR A 139 3.08 25.17 -2.68
N ASN A 140 2.60 25.79 -1.58
CA ASN A 140 2.66 27.25 -1.41
C ASN A 140 4.08 27.85 -1.47
N TRP A 141 5.13 27.01 -1.39
CA TRP A 141 6.54 27.42 -1.47
C TRP A 141 7.18 27.12 -2.83
N GLY A 142 6.40 26.64 -3.81
CA GLY A 142 6.87 26.37 -5.17
C GLY A 142 7.58 25.01 -5.35
N GLY A 143 7.81 24.26 -4.28
CA GLY A 143 8.32 22.89 -4.31
C GLY A 143 7.31 21.91 -4.93
N PRO A 144 7.77 20.79 -5.52
CA PRO A 144 6.87 19.75 -6.01
C PRO A 144 6.20 19.00 -4.85
N VAL A 145 5.05 18.38 -5.13
CA VAL A 145 4.46 17.37 -4.26
C VAL A 145 4.94 15.99 -4.72
N VAL A 146 5.30 15.12 -3.78
CA VAL A 146 5.77 13.76 -4.03
C VAL A 146 4.75 12.73 -3.55
N ILE A 147 4.94 11.47 -3.92
CA ILE A 147 4.16 10.37 -3.37
C ILE A 147 4.92 9.77 -2.18
N ASP A 148 4.19 9.43 -1.13
CA ASP A 148 4.69 8.64 -0.02
C ASP A 148 3.87 7.36 0.19
N GLY A 149 4.53 6.34 0.75
CA GLY A 149 3.94 5.02 0.98
C GLY A 149 3.49 4.75 2.41
N THR A 150 3.60 5.73 3.30
CA THR A 150 3.36 5.59 4.75
C THR A 150 1.88 5.75 5.09
N ALA A 151 1.02 5.08 4.32
CA ALA A 151 -0.43 5.23 4.38
C ALA A 151 -1.09 4.60 5.64
N ALA A 152 -0.33 4.15 6.64
CA ALA A 152 -0.80 3.53 7.88
C ALA A 152 -1.97 2.54 7.68
N THR A 153 -3.19 2.88 8.11
CA THR A 153 -4.41 2.07 7.94
C THR A 153 -5.37 2.59 6.85
N ALA A 154 -4.89 3.47 5.97
CA ALA A 154 -5.67 4.05 4.87
C ALA A 154 -6.18 2.99 3.88
N TRP A 155 -5.37 1.96 3.58
CA TRP A 155 -5.75 0.84 2.70
C TRP A 155 -7.01 0.10 3.18
N TRP A 156 -7.22 0.05 4.49
CA TRP A 156 -8.43 -0.49 5.10
C TRP A 156 -9.58 0.53 5.08
N SER A 157 -9.33 1.75 5.57
CA SER A 157 -10.39 2.75 5.73
C SER A 157 -11.00 3.19 4.40
N PHE A 158 -10.18 3.39 3.37
CA PHE A 158 -10.67 3.72 2.02
C PHE A 158 -11.21 2.51 1.26
N GLY A 159 -10.72 1.29 1.56
CA GLY A 159 -11.31 0.05 1.04
C GLY A 159 -12.80 -0.08 1.40
N ARG A 160 -13.18 0.32 2.63
CA ARG A 160 -14.56 0.29 3.14
C ARG A 160 -15.55 1.14 2.33
N VAL A 161 -15.08 2.20 1.69
CA VAL A 161 -15.91 3.10 0.86
C VAL A 161 -15.75 2.86 -0.63
N CYS A 162 -14.98 1.83 -1.02
CA CYS A 162 -14.75 1.47 -2.40
C CYS A 162 -15.56 0.24 -2.81
N ALA A 163 -16.39 0.41 -3.84
CA ALA A 163 -17.15 -0.67 -4.48
C ALA A 163 -16.23 -1.75 -5.08
N ALA A 164 -16.81 -2.91 -5.42
CA ALA A 164 -16.07 -4.02 -6.03
C ALA A 164 -15.16 -3.58 -7.19
N THR A 165 -13.98 -4.20 -7.30
CA THR A 165 -12.96 -3.86 -8.31
C THR A 165 -12.56 -5.05 -9.18
N PRO A 166 -12.12 -4.84 -10.44
CA PRO A 166 -11.86 -5.93 -11.39
C PRO A 166 -10.80 -6.95 -10.97
N ASP A 167 -10.01 -6.70 -9.92
CA ASP A 167 -9.10 -7.67 -9.33
C ASP A 167 -9.82 -8.83 -8.63
N GLY A 168 -11.15 -8.76 -8.46
CA GLY A 168 -12.01 -9.77 -7.81
C GLY A 168 -12.36 -9.42 -6.36
N ARG A 169 -11.87 -8.28 -5.86
CA ARG A 169 -12.20 -7.72 -4.54
C ARG A 169 -13.69 -7.37 -4.45
N THR A 170 -14.33 -7.63 -3.31
CA THR A 170 -15.74 -7.29 -3.09
C THR A 170 -15.88 -5.89 -2.49
N ASN A 171 -17.09 -5.32 -2.54
CA ASN A 171 -17.40 -4.01 -2.00
C ASN A 171 -17.03 -3.93 -0.51
N GLY A 172 -16.23 -2.93 -0.15
CA GLY A 172 -15.85 -2.67 1.24
C GLY A 172 -14.68 -3.49 1.78
N ASP A 173 -14.12 -4.44 1.00
CA ASP A 173 -12.90 -5.16 1.37
C ASP A 173 -11.68 -4.22 1.38
N PRO A 174 -10.62 -4.51 2.16
CA PRO A 174 -9.39 -3.72 2.12
C PRO A 174 -8.70 -3.78 0.74
N PHE A 175 -7.93 -2.74 0.42
CA PHE A 175 -6.95 -2.79 -0.66
C PHE A 175 -5.71 -3.60 -0.24
N ASN A 176 -4.73 -3.73 -1.16
CA ASN A 176 -3.43 -4.28 -0.80
C ASN A 176 -2.81 -3.43 0.31
N ASP A 177 -2.19 -4.08 1.29
CA ASP A 177 -1.66 -3.40 2.45
C ASP A 177 -0.26 -2.82 2.16
N GLY A 178 0.05 -1.72 2.86
CA GLY A 178 1.16 -0.88 2.43
C GLY A 178 0.96 -0.36 1.00
N THR A 179 2.05 0.07 0.38
CA THR A 179 1.99 0.62 -0.98
C THR A 179 2.26 -0.45 -2.01
N ILE A 180 3.13 -1.41 -1.70
CA ILE A 180 3.70 -2.32 -2.70
C ILE A 180 3.57 -3.80 -2.34
N SER A 181 2.88 -4.16 -1.25
CA SER A 181 2.62 -5.59 -0.96
C SER A 181 1.63 -6.18 -1.98
N PRO A 182 1.73 -7.49 -2.31
CA PRO A 182 0.69 -8.19 -3.05
C PRO A 182 -0.66 -8.15 -2.33
N MET A 183 -1.76 -8.31 -3.07
CA MET A 183 -3.06 -8.60 -2.44
C MET A 183 -2.97 -9.91 -1.62
N ALA A 184 -3.62 -9.95 -0.47
CA ALA A 184 -3.61 -11.13 0.40
C ALA A 184 -4.03 -12.40 -0.36
N GLY A 185 -3.19 -13.44 -0.34
CA GLY A 185 -3.41 -14.71 -1.04
C GLY A 185 -3.17 -14.69 -2.56
N ALA A 186 -2.74 -13.56 -3.12
CA ALA A 186 -2.45 -13.43 -4.55
C ALA A 186 -1.06 -13.93 -4.92
N ASP A 187 -0.09 -13.78 -4.01
CA ASP A 187 1.28 -14.26 -4.11
C ASP A 187 1.37 -15.77 -3.78
N LYS A 188 1.62 -16.58 -4.81
CA LYS A 188 1.57 -18.05 -4.76
C LYS A 188 2.87 -18.73 -5.17
N LYS A 189 3.89 -17.96 -5.56
CA LYS A 189 5.21 -18.47 -6.02
C LYS A 189 6.33 -18.27 -5.00
N GLY A 190 5.98 -17.98 -3.75
CA GLY A 190 6.92 -17.85 -2.64
C GLY A 190 7.61 -16.48 -2.55
N PRO A 191 8.36 -16.25 -1.47
CA PRO A 191 8.78 -14.91 -1.06
C PRO A 191 9.81 -14.29 -2.02
N THR A 192 10.65 -15.10 -2.67
CA THR A 192 11.60 -14.61 -3.67
C THR A 192 10.91 -14.08 -4.93
N ALA A 193 9.80 -14.71 -5.36
CA ALA A 193 9.01 -14.21 -6.48
C ALA A 193 8.35 -12.87 -6.12
N VAL A 194 7.90 -12.70 -4.87
CA VAL A 194 7.39 -11.42 -4.36
C VAL A 194 8.49 -10.35 -4.42
N LEU A 195 9.71 -10.63 -3.93
CA LEU A 195 10.82 -9.67 -4.02
C LEU A 195 11.07 -9.23 -5.46
N LYS A 196 11.09 -10.17 -6.41
CA LYS A 196 11.30 -9.86 -7.82
C LYS A 196 10.18 -9.00 -8.42
N SER A 197 8.93 -9.27 -8.08
CA SER A 197 7.81 -8.41 -8.50
C SER A 197 7.91 -7.00 -7.92
N VAL A 198 8.22 -6.89 -6.62
CA VAL A 198 8.40 -5.59 -5.94
C VAL A 198 9.55 -4.81 -6.55
N ALA A 199 10.69 -5.46 -6.81
CA ALA A 199 11.88 -4.84 -7.40
C ALA A 199 11.67 -4.28 -8.82
N LYS A 200 10.63 -4.73 -9.53
CA LYS A 200 10.27 -4.16 -10.84
C LYS A 200 9.62 -2.78 -10.73
N VAL A 201 9.10 -2.42 -9.56
CA VAL A 201 8.51 -1.10 -9.32
C VAL A 201 9.58 -0.19 -8.73
N ASP A 202 9.84 0.94 -9.41
CA ASP A 202 10.92 1.85 -9.05
C ASP A 202 10.76 2.37 -7.60
N PRO A 203 11.65 1.99 -6.67
CA PRO A 203 11.57 2.40 -5.28
C PRO A 203 11.86 3.90 -5.08
N LEU A 204 12.44 4.58 -6.07
CA LEU A 204 12.68 6.03 -6.08
C LEU A 204 11.51 6.83 -6.69
N ALA A 205 10.49 6.14 -7.21
CA ALA A 205 9.28 6.82 -7.69
C ALA A 205 8.46 7.43 -6.54
N SER A 206 8.63 6.95 -5.31
CA SER A 206 8.05 7.53 -4.09
C SER A 206 9.15 7.75 -3.04
N TRP A 207 8.85 8.55 -2.02
CA TRP A 207 9.77 8.75 -0.90
C TRP A 207 9.88 7.50 -0.02
N ASN A 208 8.75 6.83 0.21
CA ASN A 208 8.70 5.54 0.87
C ASN A 208 7.88 4.54 0.04
N GLN A 209 8.22 3.26 0.13
CA GLN A 209 7.40 2.14 -0.32
C GLN A 209 7.25 1.15 0.82
N LEU A 210 6.02 1.00 1.30
CA LEU A 210 5.76 0.11 2.42
C LEU A 210 5.41 -1.29 1.90
N PHE A 211 6.21 -2.26 2.32
CA PHE A 211 6.13 -3.66 1.91
C PHE A 211 6.07 -4.57 3.15
N ASN A 212 5.02 -5.37 3.24
CA ASN A 212 4.79 -6.32 4.32
C ASN A 212 4.95 -7.77 3.84
N GLN A 213 5.58 -8.58 4.68
CA GLN A 213 5.61 -10.04 4.54
C GLN A 213 5.31 -10.71 5.87
N THR A 214 4.74 -11.91 5.83
CA THR A 214 4.52 -12.73 7.02
C THR A 214 5.39 -13.98 6.93
N PHE A 215 6.24 -14.24 7.92
CA PHE A 215 7.05 -15.46 8.01
C PHE A 215 6.73 -16.20 9.31
N MET A 216 6.52 -17.51 9.24
CA MET A 216 6.33 -18.30 10.47
C MET A 216 7.64 -18.37 11.28
N PRO A 217 7.59 -18.37 12.63
CA PRO A 217 8.79 -18.42 13.49
C PRO A 217 9.81 -19.50 13.15
N GLN A 218 9.32 -20.66 12.69
CA GLN A 218 10.16 -21.80 12.30
C GLN A 218 11.14 -21.49 11.15
N TYR A 219 10.85 -20.48 10.33
CA TYR A 219 11.74 -20.04 9.25
C TYR A 219 12.81 -19.06 9.70
N LEU A 220 12.73 -18.57 10.94
CA LEU A 220 13.62 -17.55 11.50
C LEU A 220 14.65 -18.13 12.49
N THR A 221 14.67 -19.45 12.66
CA THR A 221 15.47 -20.15 13.67
C THR A 221 16.18 -21.37 13.09
N GLY A 222 17.22 -21.85 13.76
CA GLY A 222 17.96 -23.03 13.36
C GLY A 222 18.59 -22.90 11.97
N HIS A 223 18.59 -24.00 11.21
CA HIS A 223 19.17 -24.02 9.85
C HIS A 223 18.43 -23.12 8.86
N ASN A 224 17.14 -22.82 9.09
CA ASN A 224 16.37 -21.93 8.22
C ASN A 224 16.77 -20.45 8.35
N ALA A 225 17.39 -20.07 9.47
CA ALA A 225 17.83 -18.70 9.70
C ALA A 225 18.85 -18.24 8.64
N GLU A 226 19.67 -19.16 8.12
CA GLU A 226 20.61 -18.85 7.04
C GLU A 226 19.87 -18.54 5.73
N SER A 227 18.85 -19.32 5.38
CA SER A 227 17.99 -19.05 4.22
C SER A 227 17.27 -17.70 4.36
N PHE A 228 16.79 -17.36 5.56
CA PHE A 228 16.18 -16.05 5.81
C PHE A 228 17.19 -14.91 5.69
N ALA A 229 18.44 -15.11 6.15
CA ALA A 229 19.50 -14.14 5.96
C ALA A 229 19.85 -13.94 4.48
N GLN A 230 19.85 -15.02 3.67
CA GLN A 230 20.03 -14.91 2.21
C GLN A 230 18.85 -14.20 1.54
N TYR A 231 17.63 -14.42 2.02
CA TYR A 231 16.46 -13.67 1.58
C TYR A 231 16.60 -12.16 1.85
N LEU A 232 17.08 -11.77 3.04
CA LEU A 232 17.35 -10.36 3.36
C LEU A 232 18.46 -9.76 2.49
N LYS A 233 19.51 -10.52 2.17
CA LYS A 233 20.54 -10.07 1.21
C LYS A 233 19.93 -9.84 -0.17
N THR A 234 19.11 -10.78 -0.65
CA THR A 234 18.40 -10.67 -1.94
C THR A 234 17.50 -9.43 -1.98
N PHE A 235 16.80 -9.12 -0.89
CA PHE A 235 16.02 -7.89 -0.74
C PHE A 235 16.87 -6.63 -0.99
N GLY A 236 18.06 -6.57 -0.38
CA GLY A 236 19.00 -5.46 -0.57
C GLY A 236 19.62 -5.42 -1.97
N ASP A 237 20.03 -6.57 -2.51
CA ASP A 237 20.63 -6.68 -3.85
C ASP A 237 19.66 -6.29 -4.96
N LEU A 238 18.36 -6.46 -4.73
CA LEU A 238 17.28 -6.03 -5.62
C LEU A 238 16.93 -4.54 -5.48
N GLY A 239 17.61 -3.80 -4.61
CA GLY A 239 17.40 -2.37 -4.42
C GLY A 239 16.08 -2.00 -3.75
N ILE A 240 15.43 -2.93 -3.04
CA ILE A 240 14.19 -2.64 -2.33
C ILE A 240 14.55 -1.90 -1.03
N HIS A 241 13.92 -0.75 -0.77
CA HIS A 241 14.36 0.15 0.31
C HIS A 241 13.75 -0.19 1.68
N HIS A 242 12.62 -0.89 1.72
CA HIS A 242 11.93 -1.19 2.96
C HIS A 242 11.17 -2.52 2.88
N ILE A 243 11.28 -3.32 3.94
CA ILE A 243 10.49 -4.53 4.18
C ILE A 243 10.27 -4.68 5.69
N GLN A 244 9.09 -5.13 6.09
CA GLN A 244 8.83 -5.47 7.49
C GLN A 244 8.03 -6.76 7.62
N PHE A 245 8.21 -7.43 8.76
CA PHE A 245 7.75 -8.80 8.96
C PHE A 245 6.75 -8.91 10.10
N THR A 246 5.65 -9.61 9.86
CA THR A 246 4.86 -10.24 10.93
C THR A 246 5.35 -11.67 11.12
N THR A 247 5.59 -12.07 12.37
CA THR A 247 6.14 -13.39 12.70
C THR A 247 5.23 -14.20 13.61
N VAL A 248 3.93 -13.90 13.61
CA VAL A 248 2.92 -14.57 14.44
C VAL A 248 2.11 -15.52 13.55
N GLY A 249 1.86 -16.73 14.04
CA GLY A 249 1.07 -17.73 13.33
C GLY A 249 -0.41 -17.39 13.26
N ARG A 250 -1.08 -17.83 12.20
CA ARG A 250 -2.53 -17.63 12.01
C ARG A 250 -3.34 -18.14 13.20
N ASP A 251 -3.06 -19.35 13.66
CA ASP A 251 -3.78 -19.97 14.79
C ASP A 251 -3.69 -19.11 16.06
N THR A 252 -2.54 -18.52 16.33
CA THR A 252 -2.34 -17.60 17.47
C THR A 252 -3.16 -16.33 17.31
N LEU A 253 -3.20 -15.75 16.11
CA LEU A 253 -3.99 -14.55 15.84
C LEU A 253 -5.49 -14.85 15.95
N GLU A 254 -5.96 -15.98 15.40
CA GLU A 254 -7.36 -16.41 15.50
C GLU A 254 -7.77 -16.74 16.94
N ASP A 255 -6.89 -17.36 17.72
CA ASP A 255 -7.12 -17.59 19.15
C ASP A 255 -7.17 -16.27 19.92
N ALA A 256 -6.31 -15.30 19.57
CA ALA A 256 -6.32 -13.97 20.17
C ALA A 256 -7.58 -13.15 19.82
N GLN A 257 -8.24 -13.40 18.68
CA GLN A 257 -9.56 -12.81 18.40
C GLN A 257 -10.66 -13.38 19.28
N LYS A 258 -10.59 -14.68 19.61
CA LYS A 258 -11.60 -15.39 20.40
C LYS A 258 -11.38 -15.21 21.91
N HIS A 259 -10.13 -15.12 22.33
CA HIS A 259 -9.67 -15.10 23.71
C HIS A 259 -8.67 -13.97 23.96
N PRO A 260 -9.05 -12.69 23.72
CA PRO A 260 -8.12 -11.55 23.83
C PRO A 260 -7.46 -11.43 25.22
N GLU A 261 -8.13 -11.89 26.28
CA GLU A 261 -7.62 -11.92 27.65
C GLU A 261 -6.36 -12.77 27.84
N LYS A 262 -6.13 -13.75 26.96
CA LYS A 262 -4.90 -14.59 26.98
C LYS A 262 -3.72 -13.93 26.30
N TYR A 263 -3.96 -12.87 25.51
CA TYR A 263 -2.98 -12.24 24.64
C TYR A 263 -2.84 -10.71 24.86
N PRO A 264 -2.78 -10.22 26.11
CA PRO A 264 -2.78 -8.77 26.39
C PRO A 264 -1.56 -8.04 25.81
N ASN A 265 -0.46 -8.77 25.59
CA ASN A 265 0.81 -8.23 25.11
C ASN A 265 1.14 -8.65 23.67
N LEU A 266 0.20 -9.29 22.94
CA LEU A 266 0.46 -9.76 21.59
C LEU A 266 0.59 -8.57 20.64
N MET A 267 1.80 -8.30 20.16
CA MET A 267 2.08 -7.26 19.18
C MET A 267 2.13 -7.82 17.76
N VAL A 268 1.60 -7.05 16.81
CA VAL A 268 1.67 -7.34 15.38
C VAL A 268 2.16 -6.14 14.59
N ARG A 269 2.75 -6.37 13.40
CA ARG A 269 3.02 -5.31 12.43
C ARG A 269 1.77 -5.02 11.62
N VAL A 270 1.30 -3.77 11.69
CA VAL A 270 0.16 -3.29 10.89
C VAL A 270 0.70 -2.84 9.54
N ALA A 271 1.06 -1.56 9.38
CA ALA A 271 1.78 -1.07 8.21
C ALA A 271 2.59 0.16 8.63
N GLY A 272 3.87 -0.07 8.94
CA GLY A 272 4.83 0.98 9.32
C GLY A 272 4.92 1.19 10.83
N PHE A 273 4.06 0.51 11.60
CA PHE A 273 4.08 0.53 13.05
C PHE A 273 3.68 -0.84 13.63
N ALA A 274 3.99 -1.05 14.90
CA ALA A 274 3.52 -2.17 15.69
C ALA A 274 2.38 -1.72 16.60
N ALA A 275 1.41 -2.61 16.84
CA ALA A 275 0.30 -2.36 17.76
C ALA A 275 -0.06 -3.64 18.51
N TYR A 276 -0.72 -3.49 19.66
CA TYR A 276 -1.35 -4.62 20.32
C TYR A 276 -2.49 -5.13 19.46
N PHE A 277 -2.48 -6.43 19.16
CA PHE A 277 -3.43 -7.05 18.26
C PHE A 277 -4.87 -6.88 18.76
N ILE A 278 -5.08 -6.99 20.07
CA ILE A 278 -6.39 -6.90 20.70
C ILE A 278 -6.98 -5.48 20.70
N ASP A 279 -6.16 -4.45 20.48
CA ASP A 279 -6.58 -3.04 20.38
C ASP A 279 -7.03 -2.67 18.96
N LEU A 280 -6.80 -3.55 17.97
CA LEU A 280 -7.16 -3.31 16.58
C LEU A 280 -8.63 -3.64 16.31
N ASP A 281 -9.25 -2.88 15.41
CA ASP A 281 -10.57 -3.22 14.86
C ASP A 281 -10.53 -4.62 14.22
N LYS A 282 -11.61 -5.41 14.42
CA LYS A 282 -11.69 -6.79 13.94
C LYS A 282 -11.36 -6.92 12.45
N LYS A 283 -11.78 -5.97 11.59
CA LYS A 283 -11.46 -6.05 10.16
C LYS A 283 -9.98 -5.84 9.85
N ILE A 284 -9.27 -5.04 10.65
CA ILE A 284 -7.82 -4.89 10.53
C ILE A 284 -7.15 -6.19 10.97
N GLN A 285 -7.59 -6.78 12.08
CA GLN A 285 -7.12 -8.09 12.54
C GLN A 285 -7.32 -9.18 11.47
N ASP A 286 -8.53 -9.27 10.90
CA ASP A 286 -8.89 -10.22 9.84
C ASP A 286 -7.97 -10.02 8.61
N SER A 287 -7.65 -8.78 8.25
CA SER A 287 -6.74 -8.49 7.14
C SER A 287 -5.30 -8.90 7.43
N ILE A 288 -4.82 -8.76 8.67
CA ILE A 288 -3.48 -9.22 9.07
C ILE A 288 -3.43 -10.75 9.02
N ILE A 289 -4.48 -11.42 9.50
CA ILE A 289 -4.64 -12.90 9.44
C ILE A 289 -4.66 -13.39 8.00
N ALA A 290 -5.31 -12.64 7.10
CA ALA A 290 -5.45 -13.00 5.69
C ALA A 290 -4.14 -12.94 4.89
N ARG A 291 -3.11 -12.22 5.38
CA ARG A 291 -1.80 -12.12 4.70
C ARG A 291 -1.21 -13.50 4.44
N THR A 292 -0.54 -13.64 3.31
CA THR A 292 0.12 -14.87 2.88
C THR A 292 1.25 -15.23 3.85
N PRO A 293 1.20 -16.39 4.53
CA PRO A 293 2.33 -16.89 5.29
C PRO A 293 3.37 -17.45 4.31
N GLN A 294 4.53 -16.81 4.24
CA GLN A 294 5.62 -17.22 3.37
C GLN A 294 6.36 -18.45 3.92
N CYS A 295 6.84 -19.27 2.98
CA CYS A 295 7.72 -20.40 3.23
C CYS A 295 9.02 -20.20 2.43
N LEU A 296 10.17 -20.42 3.08
CA LEU A 296 11.50 -20.38 2.45
C LEU A 296 11.80 -21.64 1.64
#